data_AF-O87038-F1
#
_entry.id   AF-O87038-F1
#
_cell.length_a   1.000
_cell.length_b   1.000
_cell.length_c   1.000
_cell.angle_alpha   90.00
_cell.angle_beta   90.00
_cell.angle_gamma   90.00
#
_symmetry.space_group_name_H-M   'P 1'
#
loop_
_entity.id
_entity.type
_entity.pdbx_description
1 polymer ?
#
loop_
_entity_poly.entity_id
_entity_poly.type
_entity_poly.pdbx_seq_one_letter_code
_entity_poly.pdbx_strand_id
1 'polypeptide(L)'
;MTASNAALYGILCSAIHSMGYSPHIGFIHSGSPLPFVYDMADLYKEHLCIDLAFSLTRDMAGHYDKHKVSDAFRKRVISMDLLQQVSSDINELMGGGNARRTSK
;
A
#
# COMPACT_ATOMS: atom_id res chain seq x y z
N MET A 1 -9.59 -9.46 5.12
CA MET A 1 -8.43 -8.65 5.52
C MET A 1 -7.11 -9.19 4.97
N THR A 2 -6.69 -10.42 5.30
CA THR A 2 -5.40 -10.97 4.85
C THR A 2 -5.20 -10.97 3.34
N ALA A 3 -6.23 -11.36 2.56
CA ALA A 3 -6.17 -11.33 1.09
C ALA A 3 -5.96 -9.91 0.54
N SER A 4 -6.66 -8.91 1.09
CA SER A 4 -6.52 -7.51 0.71
C SER A 4 -5.14 -6.95 1.07
N ASN A 5 -4.60 -7.28 2.24
CA ASN A 5 -3.24 -6.90 2.61
C ASN A 5 -2.20 -7.50 1.65
N ALA A 6 -2.31 -8.78 1.33
CA ALA A 6 -1.41 -9.42 0.37
C ALA A 6 -1.45 -8.75 -1.01
N ALA A 7 -2.66 -8.41 -1.49
CA ALA A 7 -2.83 -7.68 -2.74
C ALA A 7 -2.22 -6.26 -2.68
N LEU A 8 -2.45 -5.52 -1.58
CA LEU A 8 -1.86 -4.21 -1.36
C LEU A 8 -0.33 -4.26 -1.36
N TYR A 9 0.26 -5.22 -0.63
CA TYR A 9 1.71 -5.41 -0.58
C TYR A 9 2.28 -5.73 -1.97
N GLY A 10 1.59 -6.54 -2.77
CA GLY A 10 2.03 -6.84 -4.14
C GLY A 10 2.03 -5.61 -5.05
N ILE A 11 1.00 -4.77 -4.96
CA ILE A 11 0.92 -3.51 -5.72
C ILE A 11 2.05 -2.56 -5.29
N LEU A 12 2.23 -2.35 -3.98
CA LEU A 12 3.24 -1.44 -3.45
C LEU A 12 4.66 -1.93 -3.73
N CYS A 13 4.94 -3.22 -3.59
CA CYS A 13 6.23 -3.80 -3.94
C CYS A 13 6.58 -3.57 -5.42
N SER A 14 5.58 -3.70 -6.30
CA SER A 14 5.76 -3.44 -7.74
C SER A 14 6.02 -1.96 -8.01
N ALA A 15 5.28 -1.05 -7.36
CA ALA A 15 5.44 0.39 -7.51
C ALA A 15 6.81 0.87 -6.99
N ILE A 16 7.20 0.42 -5.78
CA ILE A 16 8.50 0.74 -5.15
C ILE A 16 9.66 0.32 -6.06
N HIS A 17 9.64 -0.92 -6.59
CA HIS A 17 10.65 -1.36 -7.54
C HIS A 17 10.64 -0.54 -8.83
N SER A 18 9.47 -0.23 -9.37
CA SER A 18 9.34 0.54 -10.62
C SER A 18 9.89 1.95 -10.49
N MET A 19 9.85 2.53 -9.28
CA MET A 19 10.42 3.84 -8.97
C MET A 19 11.92 3.79 -8.62
N GLY A 20 12.53 2.60 -8.56
CA GLY A 20 13.96 2.42 -8.29
C GLY A 20 14.34 2.39 -6.80
N TYR A 21 13.37 2.24 -5.90
CA TYR A 21 13.61 2.11 -4.46
C TYR A 21 13.74 0.64 -4.03
N SER A 22 14.39 0.40 -2.89
CA SER A 22 14.54 -0.93 -2.31
C SER A 22 13.39 -1.24 -1.35
N PRO A 23 12.60 -2.31 -1.58
CA PRO A 23 11.60 -2.79 -0.62
C PRO A 23 12.18 -3.22 0.74
N HIS A 24 13.48 -3.52 0.76
CA HIS A 24 14.17 -4.13 1.90
C HIS A 24 14.72 -3.11 2.90
N ILE A 25 14.58 -1.81 2.63
CA ILE A 25 15.10 -0.73 3.49
C ILE A 25 13.91 0.11 3.99
N GLY A 26 13.33 -0.29 5.12
CA GLY A 26 12.27 0.47 5.78
C GLY A 26 12.78 1.48 6.80
N PHE A 27 11.88 2.36 7.21
CA PHE A 27 12.05 3.42 8.20
C PHE A 27 11.41 3.06 9.54
N ILE A 28 10.18 2.53 9.54
CA ILE A 28 9.47 2.12 10.77
C ILE A 28 9.64 0.63 10.99
N HIS A 29 9.38 -0.17 9.96
CA HIS A 29 9.60 -1.61 10.00
C HIS A 29 11.07 -1.95 9.75
N SER A 30 11.61 -2.91 10.51
CA SER A 30 12.95 -3.46 10.32
C SER A 30 12.95 -4.97 10.59
N GLY A 31 13.94 -5.70 10.06
CA GLY A 31 14.10 -7.15 10.26
C GLY A 31 13.03 -8.04 9.59
N SER A 32 12.11 -7.45 8.83
CA SER A 32 11.11 -8.18 8.05
C SER A 32 11.56 -8.34 6.58
N PRO A 33 10.91 -9.20 5.77
CA PRO A 33 11.32 -9.40 4.37
C PRO A 33 11.08 -8.19 3.47
N LEU A 34 10.06 -7.36 3.74
CA LEU A 34 9.65 -6.23 2.90
C LEU A 34 9.31 -4.98 3.73
N PRO A 35 10.23 -4.49 4.58
CA PRO A 35 9.95 -3.45 5.56
C PRO A 35 9.42 -2.15 4.94
N PHE A 36 9.97 -1.69 3.81
CA PHE A 36 9.49 -0.46 3.18
C PHE A 36 8.09 -0.63 2.57
N VAL A 37 7.76 -1.83 2.08
CA VAL A 37 6.40 -2.14 1.60
C VAL A 37 5.40 -2.04 2.75
N TYR A 38 5.78 -2.49 3.96
CA TYR A 38 4.91 -2.41 5.12
C TYR A 38 4.73 -0.98 5.61
N ASP A 39 5.81 -0.19 5.63
CA ASP A 39 5.74 1.25 5.94
C ASP A 39 4.76 1.98 5.02
N MET A 40 4.89 1.77 3.70
CA MET A 40 4.00 2.38 2.72
C MET A 40 2.58 1.84 2.81
N ALA A 41 2.39 0.54 3.09
CA ALA A 41 1.06 -0.05 3.18
C ALA A 41 0.24 0.51 4.33
N ASP A 42 0.89 0.87 5.43
CA ASP A 42 0.21 1.40 6.61
C ASP A 42 -0.44 2.77 6.36
N LEU A 43 0.01 3.52 5.35
CA LEU A 43 -0.64 4.77 4.91
C LEU A 43 -2.03 4.54 4.28
N TYR A 44 -2.28 3.38 3.66
CA TYR A 44 -3.51 3.12 2.89
C TYR A 44 -4.38 2.00 3.47
N LYS A 45 -3.84 1.21 4.40
CA LYS A 45 -4.50 0.00 4.95
C LYS A 45 -5.85 0.27 5.58
N GLU A 46 -6.00 1.42 6.24
CA GLU A 46 -7.25 1.79 6.91
C GLU A 46 -8.42 1.70 5.93
N HIS A 47 -8.33 2.40 4.81
CA HIS A 47 -9.39 2.44 3.82
C HIS A 47 -9.43 1.19 2.93
N LEU A 48 -8.28 0.72 2.44
CA LEU A 48 -8.25 -0.33 1.42
C LEU A 48 -8.46 -1.73 2.00
N CYS A 49 -8.09 -1.97 3.25
CA CYS A 49 -8.08 -3.30 3.85
C CYS A 49 -8.99 -3.41 5.07
N ILE A 50 -8.87 -2.48 6.02
CA ILE A 50 -9.58 -2.58 7.32
C ILE A 50 -11.06 -2.29 7.10
N ASP A 51 -11.41 -1.08 6.64
CA ASP A 51 -12.80 -0.70 6.38
C ASP A 51 -13.49 -1.67 5.40
N LEU A 52 -12.79 -2.05 4.33
CA LEU A 52 -13.31 -3.00 3.35
C LEU A 52 -13.63 -4.36 3.97
N ALA A 53 -12.74 -4.88 4.83
CA ALA A 53 -12.95 -6.17 5.47
C ALA A 53 -14.18 -6.14 6.39
N PHE A 54 -14.39 -5.07 7.16
CA PHE A 54 -15.58 -4.94 8.01
C PHE A 54 -16.85 -4.80 7.17
N SER A 55 -16.84 -3.97 6.13
CA SER A 55 -17.98 -3.81 5.21
C SER A 55 -18.37 -5.15 4.58
N LEU A 56 -17.40 -5.89 4.04
CA LEU A 56 -17.69 -7.18 3.40
C LEU A 56 -18.10 -8.25 4.40
N THR A 57 -17.58 -8.23 5.62
CA THR A 57 -17.99 -9.18 6.68
C THR A 57 -19.48 -9.03 6.98
N ARG A 58 -19.95 -7.78 7.11
CA ARG A 58 -21.38 -7.48 7.28
C ARG A 58 -22.19 -7.97 6.07
N ASP A 59 -21.74 -7.66 4.87
CA ASP A 59 -22.50 -7.97 3.64
C ASP A 59 -22.52 -9.45 3.27
N MET A 60 -21.53 -10.22 3.71
CA MET A 60 -21.40 -11.66 3.42
C MET A 60 -22.02 -12.56 4.49
N ALA A 61 -22.35 -12.02 5.67
CA ALA A 61 -23.02 -12.74 6.75
C ALA A 61 -22.39 -14.11 7.08
N GLY A 62 -21.06 -14.20 7.07
CA GLY A 62 -20.32 -15.44 7.36
C GLY A 62 -19.95 -16.30 6.15
N HIS A 63 -20.47 -16.01 4.95
CA HIS A 63 -20.15 -16.74 3.72
C HIS A 63 -19.02 -16.07 2.93
N TYR A 64 -17.80 -16.58 3.07
CA TYR A 64 -16.64 -16.02 2.37
C TYR A 64 -16.72 -16.20 0.85
N ASP A 65 -16.61 -15.08 0.12
CA ASP A 65 -16.51 -15.06 -1.35
C ASP A 65 -15.22 -14.34 -1.79
N LYS A 66 -14.28 -15.10 -2.36
CA LYS A 66 -12.99 -14.58 -2.85
C LYS A 66 -13.13 -13.60 -4.01
N HIS A 67 -14.11 -13.80 -4.89
CA HIS A 67 -14.31 -12.95 -6.07
C HIS A 67 -14.85 -11.60 -5.64
N LYS A 68 -15.86 -11.61 -4.75
CA LYS A 68 -16.41 -10.38 -4.15
C LYS A 68 -15.33 -9.57 -3.43
N VAL A 69 -14.46 -10.21 -2.64
CA VAL A 69 -13.34 -9.54 -1.96
C VAL A 69 -12.36 -8.93 -2.96
N SER A 70 -11.92 -9.69 -3.97
CA SER A 70 -10.96 -9.22 -4.96
C SER A 70 -11.52 -8.06 -5.79
N ASP A 71 -12.78 -8.15 -6.21
CA ASP A 71 -13.42 -7.12 -7.03
C ASP A 71 -13.67 -5.84 -6.24
N ALA A 72 -14.14 -5.95 -5.00
CA ALA A 72 -14.34 -4.78 -4.15
C ALA A 72 -13.01 -4.08 -3.80
N PHE A 73 -11.96 -4.86 -3.52
CA PHE A 73 -10.62 -4.31 -3.29
C PHE A 73 -10.09 -3.58 -4.53
N ARG A 74 -10.17 -4.22 -5.71
CA ARG A 74 -9.73 -3.61 -6.97
C ARG A 74 -10.49 -2.31 -7.27
N LYS A 75 -11.80 -2.29 -7.03
CA LYS A 75 -12.62 -1.07 -7.18
C LYS A 75 -12.12 0.06 -6.29
N ARG A 76 -11.83 -0.21 -5.00
CA ARG A 76 -11.30 0.81 -4.07
C ARG A 76 -9.91 1.32 -4.46
N VAL A 77 -9.02 0.42 -4.86
CA VAL A 77 -7.68 0.78 -5.34
C VAL A 77 -7.75 1.72 -6.55
N ILE A 78 -8.62 1.40 -7.52
CA ILE A 78 -8.82 2.24 -8.71
C ILE A 78 -9.47 3.57 -8.34
N SER A 79 -10.49 3.57 -7.48
CA SER A 79 -11.17 4.82 -7.10
C SER A 79 -10.29 5.77 -6.28
N MET A 80 -9.31 5.24 -5.55
CA MET A 80 -8.32 6.02 -4.81
C MET A 80 -7.19 6.56 -5.72
N ASP A 81 -7.06 6.01 -6.93
CA ASP A 81 -5.91 6.24 -7.80
C ASP A 81 -4.57 5.95 -7.08
N LEU A 82 -4.51 4.77 -6.45
CA LEU A 82 -3.45 4.40 -5.52
C LEU A 82 -2.03 4.58 -6.09
N LEU A 83 -1.81 4.23 -7.37
CA LEU A 83 -0.47 4.33 -7.96
C LEU A 83 0.00 5.78 -8.09
N GLN A 84 -0.90 6.71 -8.42
CA GLN A 84 -0.58 8.13 -8.46
C GLN A 84 -0.24 8.65 -7.06
N GLN A 85 -1.06 8.29 -6.05
CA GLN A 85 -0.83 8.65 -4.65
C GLN A 85 0.50 8.12 -4.13
N VAL A 86 0.78 6.84 -4.32
CA VAL A 86 2.05 6.21 -3.90
C VAL A 86 3.27 6.92 -4.49
N SER A 87 3.20 7.32 -5.76
CA SER A 87 4.31 8.06 -6.38
C SER A 87 4.52 9.44 -5.72
N SER A 88 3.44 10.12 -5.36
CA SER A 88 3.47 11.43 -4.73
C SER A 88 4.02 11.32 -3.30
N ASP A 89 3.49 10.38 -2.54
CA ASP A 89 3.85 10.14 -1.13
C ASP A 89 5.31 9.72 -1.00
N ILE A 90 5.81 8.82 -1.86
CA ILE A 90 7.23 8.42 -1.83
C ILE A 90 8.14 9.63 -2.13
N ASN A 91 7.78 10.48 -3.10
CA ASN A 91 8.58 11.66 -3.42
C ASN A 91 8.58 12.69 -2.28
N GLU A 92 7.46 12.85 -1.58
CA GLU A 92 7.36 13.70 -0.40
C GLU A 92 8.20 13.15 0.76
N LEU A 93 8.06 11.86 1.08
CA LEU A 93 8.80 11.18 2.15
C LEU A 93 10.31 11.20 1.91
N MET A 94 10.75 11.06 0.66
CA MET A 94 12.17 11.05 0.29
C MET A 94 12.78 12.46 0.13
N GLY A 95 12.01 13.53 0.40
CA GLY A 95 12.54 14.87 0.58
C GLY A 95 13.01 15.56 -0.69
N GLY A 96 12.23 15.45 -1.78
CA GLY A 96 12.57 16.00 -3.11
C GLY A 96 13.05 17.47 -3.14
N GLY A 97 12.71 18.29 -2.15
CA GLY A 97 13.18 19.69 -2.02
C GLY A 97 14.47 19.91 -1.20
N ASN A 98 14.77 19.07 -0.20
CA ASN A 98 15.85 19.32 0.77
C ASN A 98 17.06 18.40 0.61
N ALA A 99 16.95 17.31 -0.15
CA ALA A 99 18.06 16.39 -0.41
C ALA A 99 19.18 17.02 -1.26
N ARG A 100 18.84 18.05 -2.06
CA ARG A 100 19.82 18.83 -2.83
C ARG A 100 20.41 19.96 -1.99
N ARG A 101 21.21 19.61 -0.97
CA ARG A 101 22.13 20.59 -0.39
C ARG A 101 23.25 20.82 -1.42
N THR A 102 23.04 21.75 -2.36
CA THR A 102 24.11 22.24 -3.23
C THR A 102 25.09 23.04 -2.36
N SER A 103 26.11 22.37 -1.84
CA SER A 103 27.26 23.05 -1.27
C SER A 103 28.30 23.20 -2.38
N LYS A 104 28.38 24.40 -2.95
CA LYS A 104 29.64 24.95 -3.45
C LYS A 104 30.12 25.97 -2.44
#